data_AF-A0A7C2J0S7-F1
#
_entry.id   AF-A0A7C2J0S7-F1
#
_cell.length_a   1.000
_cell.length_b   1.000
_cell.length_c   1.000
_cell.angle_alpha   90.00
_cell.angle_beta   90.00
_cell.angle_gamma   90.00
#
_symmetry.space_group_name_H-M   'P 1'
#
loop_
_entity.id
_entity.type
_entity.pdbx_description
1 polymer ?
#
loop_
_entity_poly.entity_id
_entity_poly.type
_entity_poly.pdbx_seq_one_letter_code
_entity_poly.pdbx_strand_id
1 'polypeptide(L)'
;MRKHRTRFGVVLASVCTVLALAAPGLAAHQGSYRGRSFTKSDVDRIIKRVEERSDAFVKLFDDALDKSSLDGTEREDRLNDRAKELEKELDDLRKDFDRSDTWADVRSHVGDVLREADAINRVMHRRRLPPRVESSWSALRADLNRLAGIYDLPRLK
;
A
#
# COMPACT_ATOMS: atom_id res chain seq x y z
N MET A 1 -0.33 69.64 36.63
CA MET A 1 1.07 70.09 36.46
C MET A 1 2.00 68.88 36.37
N ARG A 2 2.88 68.84 35.34
CA ARG A 2 4.10 68.00 35.15
C ARG A 2 3.94 66.46 35.25
N LYS A 3 3.89 65.71 34.14
CA LYS A 3 4.95 65.25 33.20
C LYS A 3 5.76 64.01 33.65
N HIS A 4 5.50 62.91 32.92
CA HIS A 4 6.40 61.86 32.37
C HIS A 4 7.29 61.01 33.29
N ARG A 5 7.22 59.68 33.10
CA ARG A 5 8.24 58.91 32.36
C ARG A 5 7.72 57.52 31.91
N THR A 6 7.82 57.28 30.61
CA THR A 6 7.61 56.04 29.84
C THR A 6 8.69 55.00 30.13
N ARG A 7 8.38 53.70 29.98
CA ARG A 7 9.09 52.77 29.06
C ARG A 7 8.41 51.40 28.94
N PHE A 8 8.46 50.90 27.70
CA PHE A 8 7.87 49.69 27.14
C PHE A 8 8.60 48.40 27.56
N GLY A 9 7.89 47.28 27.58
CA GLY A 9 8.44 45.92 27.55
C GLY A 9 7.36 44.89 27.19
N VAL A 10 7.52 44.26 26.03
CA VAL A 10 6.54 43.41 25.32
C VAL A 10 6.57 41.96 25.82
N VAL A 11 5.37 41.39 25.98
CA VAL A 11 4.89 40.00 25.79
C VAL A 11 5.92 38.88 25.61
N LEU A 12 5.77 37.80 26.40
CA LEU A 12 5.89 36.44 25.87
C LEU A 12 4.93 35.48 26.60
N ALA A 13 4.01 34.91 25.85
CA ALA A 13 3.07 33.86 26.26
C ALA A 13 3.74 32.48 26.18
N SER A 14 3.40 31.56 27.09
CA SER A 14 3.53 30.12 26.89
C SER A 14 2.71 29.38 27.95
N VAL A 15 1.47 29.02 27.60
CA VAL A 15 0.61 28.13 28.40
C VAL A 15 0.67 26.75 27.75
N CYS A 16 1.32 25.80 28.42
CA CYS A 16 1.39 24.41 28.00
C CYS A 16 0.19 23.62 28.56
N THR A 17 -0.88 23.52 27.79
CA THR A 17 -1.94 22.54 28.05
C THR A 17 -1.83 21.41 27.03
N VAL A 18 -1.17 20.32 27.42
CA VAL A 18 -1.14 19.08 26.64
C VAL A 18 -2.40 18.29 27.00
N LEU A 19 -3.34 18.19 26.05
CA LEU A 19 -4.47 17.26 26.11
C LEU A 19 -4.26 16.22 25.00
N ALA A 20 -3.62 15.11 25.32
CA ALA A 20 -3.46 13.98 24.40
C ALA A 20 -4.60 12.98 24.62
N LEU A 21 -5.65 13.06 23.81
CA LEU A 21 -6.64 12.01 23.64
C LEU A 21 -6.02 10.88 22.81
N ALA A 22 -5.52 9.84 23.48
CA ALA A 22 -5.15 8.59 22.84
C ALA A 22 -6.42 7.76 22.60
N ALA A 23 -7.05 7.94 21.44
CA ALA A 23 -7.94 6.92 20.91
C ALA A 23 -7.05 5.80 20.32
N PRO A 24 -7.11 4.55 20.81
CA PRO A 24 -6.56 3.43 20.06
C PRO A 24 -7.49 3.20 18.85
N GLY A 25 -7.32 4.01 17.81
CA GLY A 25 -7.68 3.60 16.46
C GLY A 25 -6.92 2.31 16.16
N LEU A 26 -7.57 1.37 15.47
CA LEU A 26 -7.07 0.07 15.06
C LEU A 26 -5.75 0.21 14.28
N ALA A 27 -4.66 0.47 15.00
CA ALA A 27 -3.32 0.49 14.50
C ALA A 27 -2.97 -0.97 14.23
N ALA A 28 -2.99 -1.28 12.94
CA ALA A 28 -2.42 -2.44 12.29
C ALA A 28 -1.77 -3.45 13.25
N HIS A 29 -2.27 -4.69 13.23
CA HIS A 29 -1.55 -5.86 13.72
C HIS A 29 -0.23 -5.98 12.93
N GLN A 30 0.77 -5.18 13.28
CA GLN A 30 2.09 -5.16 12.68
C GLN A 30 2.86 -6.33 13.27
N GLY A 31 2.49 -7.54 12.84
CA GLY A 31 3.28 -8.73 13.10
C GLY A 31 4.69 -8.48 12.59
N SER A 32 5.66 -8.46 13.50
CA SER A 32 7.07 -8.55 13.14
C SER A 32 7.28 -9.96 12.60
N TYR A 33 7.47 -10.09 11.29
CA TYR A 33 7.82 -11.38 10.66
C TYR A 33 9.28 -11.78 10.95
N ARG A 34 10.05 -10.85 11.55
CA ARG A 34 11.40 -11.08 12.07
C ARG A 34 11.36 -12.18 13.14
N GLY A 35 12.02 -13.30 12.85
CA GLY A 35 12.09 -14.47 13.73
C GLY A 35 11.10 -15.59 13.42
N ARG A 36 10.21 -15.43 12.43
CA ARG A 36 9.39 -16.55 11.92
C ARG A 36 10.16 -17.27 10.82
N SER A 37 10.32 -18.58 10.96
CA SER A 37 10.80 -19.44 9.87
C SER A 37 9.67 -19.70 8.87
N PHE A 38 9.96 -19.56 7.57
CA PHE A 38 9.01 -19.83 6.48
C PHE A 38 9.54 -20.98 5.63
N THR A 39 8.63 -21.88 5.25
CA THR A 39 8.91 -22.92 4.26
C THR A 39 8.62 -22.42 2.84
N LYS A 40 9.19 -23.06 1.82
CA LYS A 40 8.88 -22.76 0.42
C LYS A 40 7.36 -22.88 0.15
N SER A 41 6.71 -23.91 0.70
CA SER A 41 5.27 -24.11 0.58
C SER A 41 4.42 -23.02 1.26
N ASP A 42 4.92 -22.40 2.33
CA ASP A 42 4.22 -21.28 2.97
C ASP A 42 4.22 -20.03 2.10
N VAL A 43 5.37 -19.75 1.46
CA VAL A 43 5.53 -18.61 0.56
C VAL A 43 4.77 -18.85 -0.75
N ASP A 44 4.83 -20.06 -1.31
CA ASP A 44 4.06 -20.49 -2.49
C ASP A 44 2.56 -20.15 -2.35
N ARG A 45 1.96 -20.56 -1.23
CA ARG A 45 0.54 -20.32 -0.95
C ARG A 45 0.19 -18.83 -0.85
N ILE A 46 1.15 -17.98 -0.48
CA ILE A 46 0.94 -16.53 -0.44
C ILE A 46 1.04 -15.97 -1.86
N ILE A 47 2.06 -16.36 -2.63
CA ILE A 47 2.25 -15.90 -4.01
C ILE A 47 1.05 -16.25 -4.88
N LYS A 48 0.57 -17.51 -4.85
CA LYS A 48 -0.65 -17.93 -5.57
C LYS A 48 -1.88 -17.11 -5.19
N ARG A 49 -2.07 -16.84 -3.90
CA ARG A 49 -3.19 -16.02 -3.44
C ARG A 49 -3.06 -14.55 -3.87
N VAL A 50 -1.84 -14.02 -3.97
CA VAL A 50 -1.61 -12.65 -4.45
C VAL A 50 -1.93 -12.56 -5.93
N GLU A 51 -1.48 -13.51 -6.74
CA GLU A 51 -1.76 -13.58 -8.18
C GLU A 51 -3.27 -13.77 -8.45
N GLU A 52 -3.93 -14.77 -7.84
CA GLU A 52 -5.39 -14.92 -7.97
C GLU A 52 -6.18 -13.65 -7.56
N ARG A 53 -5.70 -12.92 -6.55
CA ARG A 53 -6.32 -11.66 -6.10
C ARG A 53 -5.99 -10.49 -7.02
N SER A 54 -4.83 -10.46 -7.66
CA SER A 54 -4.52 -9.43 -8.66
C SER A 54 -5.44 -9.55 -9.85
N ASP A 55 -5.65 -10.74 -10.40
CA ASP A 55 -6.54 -10.95 -11.55
C ASP A 55 -7.96 -10.45 -11.25
N ALA A 56 -8.46 -10.79 -10.06
CA ALA A 56 -9.77 -10.36 -9.60
C ALA A 56 -9.83 -8.84 -9.39
N PHE A 57 -8.76 -8.25 -8.83
CA PHE A 57 -8.65 -6.80 -8.64
C PHE A 57 -8.59 -6.05 -9.98
N VAL A 58 -7.74 -6.47 -10.92
CA VAL A 58 -7.56 -5.81 -12.22
C VAL A 58 -8.88 -5.78 -12.98
N LYS A 59 -9.60 -6.89 -13.06
CA LYS A 59 -10.93 -6.95 -13.69
C LYS A 59 -11.92 -5.98 -13.06
N LEU A 60 -11.99 -5.95 -11.73
CA LEU A 60 -12.88 -5.04 -11.00
C LEU A 60 -12.48 -3.56 -11.15
N PHE A 61 -11.18 -3.31 -11.25
CA PHE A 61 -10.62 -1.97 -11.40
C PHE A 61 -10.92 -1.41 -12.80
N ASP A 62 -10.66 -2.20 -13.84
CA ASP A 62 -11.01 -1.93 -15.25
C ASP A 62 -12.51 -1.60 -15.38
N ASP A 63 -13.37 -2.54 -14.94
CA ASP A 63 -14.83 -2.37 -14.91
C ASP A 63 -15.31 -1.10 -14.19
N ALA A 64 -14.55 -0.62 -13.20
CA ALA A 64 -14.90 0.57 -12.43
C ALA A 64 -14.42 1.85 -13.09
N LEU A 65 -13.34 1.81 -13.88
CA LEU A 65 -12.88 2.94 -14.68
C LEU A 65 -13.82 3.16 -15.87
N ASP A 66 -14.23 2.09 -16.56
CA ASP A 66 -15.20 2.11 -17.67
C ASP A 66 -16.56 2.71 -17.27
N LYS A 67 -16.92 2.63 -15.99
CA LYS A 67 -18.18 3.17 -15.43
C LYS A 67 -18.02 4.54 -14.79
N SER A 68 -16.86 5.16 -14.96
CA SER A 68 -16.52 6.45 -14.35
C SER A 68 -16.44 7.56 -15.40
N SER A 69 -16.19 8.79 -14.95
CA SER A 69 -15.92 9.90 -15.86
C SER A 69 -14.56 9.81 -16.57
N LEU A 70 -13.80 8.74 -16.37
CA LEU A 70 -12.55 8.48 -17.07
C LEU A 70 -12.73 7.59 -18.30
N ASP A 71 -13.91 7.01 -18.50
CA ASP A 71 -14.22 6.15 -19.64
C ASP A 71 -13.84 6.84 -20.97
N GLY A 72 -13.04 6.13 -21.77
CA GLY A 72 -12.52 6.56 -23.06
C GLY A 72 -11.44 7.65 -22.99
N THR A 73 -10.82 7.87 -21.83
CA THR A 73 -9.75 8.87 -21.67
C THR A 73 -8.37 8.23 -21.60
N GLU A 74 -7.34 8.94 -22.08
CA GLU A 74 -5.95 8.47 -21.91
C GLU A 74 -5.56 8.22 -20.44
N ARG A 75 -6.28 8.85 -19.50
CA ARG A 75 -6.02 8.68 -18.08
C ARG A 75 -6.52 7.33 -17.59
N GLU A 76 -7.61 6.82 -18.13
CA GLU A 76 -8.07 5.45 -17.89
C GLU A 76 -7.08 4.45 -18.47
N ASP A 77 -6.69 4.59 -19.74
CA ASP A 77 -5.72 3.71 -20.40
C ASP A 77 -4.45 3.54 -19.56
N ARG A 78 -3.84 4.66 -19.15
CA ARG A 78 -2.63 4.66 -18.33
C ARG A 78 -2.81 4.00 -16.95
N LEU A 79 -4.03 3.96 -16.41
CA LEU A 79 -4.31 3.30 -15.15
C LEU A 79 -4.53 1.80 -15.35
N ASN A 80 -5.25 1.43 -16.40
CA ASN A 80 -5.44 0.04 -16.80
C ASN A 80 -4.12 -0.63 -17.17
N ASP A 81 -3.25 0.06 -17.91
CA ASP A 81 -1.91 -0.45 -18.24
C ASP A 81 -1.08 -0.71 -16.99
N ARG A 82 -1.15 0.17 -15.98
CA ARG A 82 -0.45 -0.05 -14.70
C ARG A 82 -1.01 -1.23 -13.91
N ALA A 83 -2.33 -1.42 -13.94
CA ALA A 83 -2.97 -2.54 -13.27
C ALA A 83 -2.58 -3.87 -13.94
N LYS A 84 -2.56 -3.89 -15.27
CA LYS A 84 -2.11 -5.04 -16.08
C LYS A 84 -0.62 -5.35 -15.92
N GLU A 85 0.23 -4.32 -15.80
CA GLU A 85 1.65 -4.53 -15.52
C GLU A 85 1.84 -5.18 -14.14
N LEU A 86 1.10 -4.74 -13.12
CA LEU A 86 1.14 -5.38 -11.80
C LEU A 86 0.71 -6.86 -11.85
N GLU A 87 -0.36 -7.18 -12.58
CA GLU A 87 -0.81 -8.57 -12.80
C GLU A 87 0.27 -9.39 -13.49
N LYS A 88 0.85 -8.86 -14.58
CA LYS A 88 1.94 -9.51 -15.31
C LYS A 88 3.17 -9.77 -14.43
N GLU A 89 3.61 -8.79 -13.64
CA GLU A 89 4.73 -8.95 -12.71
C GLU A 89 4.45 -10.02 -11.63
N LEU A 90 3.19 -10.16 -11.21
CA LEU A 90 2.78 -11.21 -10.27
C LEU A 90 2.74 -12.59 -10.91
N ASP A 91 2.29 -12.69 -12.16
CA ASP A 91 2.37 -13.92 -12.95
C ASP A 91 3.81 -14.37 -13.14
N ASP A 92 4.70 -13.43 -13.47
CA ASP A 92 6.12 -13.70 -13.70
C ASP A 92 6.81 -14.08 -12.37
N LEU A 93 6.49 -13.39 -11.26
CA LEU A 93 6.91 -13.79 -9.91
C LEU A 93 6.48 -15.23 -9.58
N ARG A 94 5.23 -15.61 -9.89
CA ARG A 94 4.73 -16.98 -9.65
C ARG A 94 5.53 -18.00 -10.45
N LYS A 95 5.72 -17.76 -11.75
CA LYS A 95 6.49 -18.66 -12.64
C LYS A 95 7.92 -18.83 -12.16
N ASP A 96 8.59 -17.75 -11.76
CA ASP A 96 9.98 -17.81 -11.32
C ASP A 96 10.12 -18.41 -9.92
N PHE A 97 9.12 -18.21 -9.05
CA PHE A 97 9.07 -18.91 -7.76
C PHE A 97 8.94 -20.42 -7.92
N ASP A 98 8.10 -20.88 -8.86
CA ASP A 98 7.93 -22.30 -9.16
C ASP A 98 9.25 -22.94 -9.63
N ARG A 99 10.08 -22.19 -10.37
CA ARG A 99 11.40 -22.61 -10.88
C ARG A 99 12.54 -22.48 -9.88
N SER A 100 12.38 -21.66 -8.85
CA SER A 100 13.44 -21.38 -7.87
C SER A 100 13.65 -22.55 -6.91
N ASP A 101 14.86 -22.76 -6.41
CA ASP A 101 15.13 -23.83 -5.44
C ASP A 101 14.64 -23.43 -4.04
N THR A 102 14.85 -22.17 -3.67
CA THR A 102 14.46 -21.64 -2.38
C THR A 102 13.47 -20.48 -2.55
N TRP A 103 12.71 -20.20 -1.49
CA TRP A 103 11.83 -19.03 -1.52
C TRP A 103 12.62 -17.73 -1.55
N ALA A 104 13.85 -17.69 -1.06
CA ALA A 104 14.63 -16.46 -0.98
C ALA A 104 15.08 -15.94 -2.36
N ASP A 105 15.15 -16.80 -3.37
CA ASP A 105 15.72 -16.50 -4.68
C ASP A 105 14.93 -15.44 -5.45
N VAL A 106 13.62 -15.34 -5.23
CA VAL A 106 12.75 -14.36 -5.91
C VAL A 106 12.66 -13.01 -5.20
N ARG A 107 13.50 -12.74 -4.19
CA ARG A 107 13.42 -11.50 -3.40
C ARG A 107 13.43 -10.23 -4.26
N SER A 108 14.20 -10.21 -5.35
CA SER A 108 14.25 -9.05 -6.26
C SER A 108 12.89 -8.81 -6.93
N HIS A 109 12.30 -9.85 -7.53
CA HIS A 109 10.99 -9.80 -8.18
C HIS A 109 9.89 -9.32 -7.23
N VAL A 110 9.91 -9.76 -5.96
CA VAL A 110 8.98 -9.24 -4.94
C VAL A 110 9.17 -7.74 -4.71
N GLY A 111 10.40 -7.24 -4.75
CA GLY A 111 10.70 -5.81 -4.68
C GLY A 111 10.14 -5.02 -5.86
N ASP A 112 10.18 -5.60 -7.07
CA ASP A 112 9.64 -4.99 -8.29
C ASP A 112 8.10 -4.93 -8.25
N VAL A 113 7.45 -6.03 -7.88
CA VAL A 113 6.00 -6.09 -7.62
C VAL A 113 5.55 -5.03 -6.62
N LEU A 114 6.28 -4.87 -5.50
CA LEU A 114 5.92 -3.88 -4.47
C LEU A 114 6.07 -2.44 -4.99
N ARG A 115 7.00 -2.19 -5.91
CA ARG A 115 7.17 -0.87 -6.53
C ARG A 115 6.00 -0.52 -7.44
N GLU A 116 5.55 -1.46 -8.27
CA GLU A 116 4.37 -1.26 -9.13
C GLU A 116 3.09 -1.15 -8.30
N ALA A 117 2.96 -2.00 -7.28
CA ALA A 117 1.82 -1.95 -6.36
C ALA A 117 1.72 -0.60 -5.62
N ASP A 118 2.83 0.08 -5.30
CA ASP A 118 2.77 1.42 -4.69
C ASP A 118 2.18 2.47 -5.63
N ALA A 119 2.39 2.33 -6.95
CA ALA A 119 1.75 3.22 -7.92
C ALA A 119 0.23 3.07 -7.91
N ILE A 120 -0.28 1.84 -7.91
CA ILE A 120 -1.71 1.54 -7.76
C ILE A 120 -2.23 1.99 -6.40
N ASN A 121 -1.49 1.75 -5.32
CA ASN A 121 -1.85 2.15 -3.96
C ASN A 121 -2.16 3.65 -3.86
N ARG A 122 -1.35 4.49 -4.49
CA ARG A 122 -1.57 5.94 -4.54
C ARG A 122 -2.86 6.32 -5.29
N VAL A 123 -3.26 5.56 -6.31
CA VAL A 123 -4.51 5.78 -7.03
C VAL A 123 -5.70 5.43 -6.14
N MET A 124 -5.63 4.26 -5.48
CA MET A 124 -6.66 3.78 -4.55
C MET A 124 -6.87 4.71 -3.35
N HIS A 125 -5.81 5.36 -2.86
CA HIS A 125 -5.93 6.35 -1.77
C HIS A 125 -6.51 7.69 -2.22
N ARG A 126 -6.26 8.11 -3.46
CA ARG A 126 -6.68 9.42 -3.97
C ARG A 126 -8.10 9.43 -4.52
N ARG A 127 -8.61 8.27 -4.92
CA ARG A 127 -9.90 8.12 -5.57
C ARG A 127 -10.79 7.23 -4.74
N ARG A 128 -12.03 7.67 -4.56
CA ARG A 128 -13.07 6.80 -4.03
C ARG A 128 -13.59 5.95 -5.17
N LEU A 129 -13.33 4.65 -5.09
CA LEU A 129 -13.78 3.67 -6.09
C LEU A 129 -14.98 2.90 -5.53
N PRO A 130 -15.68 2.09 -6.35
CA PRO A 130 -16.75 1.26 -5.83
C PRO A 130 -16.26 0.37 -4.68
N PRO A 131 -17.08 0.16 -3.61
CA PRO A 131 -16.63 -0.56 -2.41
C PRO A 131 -16.06 -1.96 -2.67
N ARG A 132 -16.51 -2.64 -3.73
CA ARG A 132 -15.98 -3.95 -4.14
C ARG A 132 -14.51 -3.86 -4.62
N VAL A 133 -14.15 -2.81 -5.35
CA VAL A 133 -12.77 -2.57 -5.81
C VAL A 133 -11.87 -2.25 -4.63
N GLU A 134 -12.33 -1.37 -3.73
CA GLU A 134 -11.58 -1.01 -2.52
C GLU A 134 -11.35 -2.21 -1.60
N SER A 135 -12.36 -3.07 -1.45
CA SER A 135 -12.25 -4.32 -0.68
C SER A 135 -11.26 -5.30 -1.34
N SER A 136 -11.35 -5.49 -2.66
CA SER A 136 -10.42 -6.34 -3.42
C SER A 136 -8.97 -5.86 -3.26
N TRP A 137 -8.74 -4.55 -3.43
CA TRP A 137 -7.42 -3.94 -3.23
C TRP A 137 -6.92 -4.11 -1.80
N SER A 138 -7.78 -3.91 -0.80
CA SER A 138 -7.41 -4.06 0.61
C SER A 138 -6.92 -5.49 0.90
N ALA A 139 -7.60 -6.49 0.35
CA ALA A 139 -7.23 -7.90 0.47
C ALA A 139 -5.91 -8.22 -0.24
N LEU A 140 -5.71 -7.70 -1.46
CA LEU A 140 -4.46 -7.84 -2.21
C LEU A 140 -3.28 -7.17 -1.49
N ARG A 141 -3.45 -5.92 -1.08
CA ARG A 141 -2.46 -5.13 -0.34
C ARG A 141 -2.04 -5.79 0.97
N ALA A 142 -2.97 -6.44 1.68
CA ALA A 142 -2.65 -7.19 2.90
C ALA A 142 -1.69 -8.36 2.62
N ASP A 143 -1.88 -9.09 1.52
CA ASP A 143 -1.00 -10.20 1.14
C ASP A 143 0.34 -9.71 0.57
N LEU A 144 0.34 -8.63 -0.22
CA LEU A 144 1.56 -7.95 -0.66
C LEU A 144 2.40 -7.49 0.53
N ASN A 145 1.77 -6.91 1.56
CA ASN A 145 2.46 -6.50 2.79
C ASN A 145 2.96 -7.69 3.63
N ARG A 146 2.33 -8.87 3.49
CA ARG A 146 2.83 -10.11 4.07
C ARG A 146 4.08 -10.59 3.34
N LEU A 147 4.11 -10.54 2.01
CA LEU A 147 5.32 -10.82 1.22
C LEU A 147 6.43 -9.83 1.57
N ALA A 148 6.15 -8.54 1.59
CA ALA A 148 7.11 -7.52 2.01
C ALA A 148 7.72 -7.84 3.39
N GLY A 149 6.89 -8.32 4.32
CA GLY A 149 7.34 -8.78 5.63
C GLY A 149 8.26 -10.00 5.62
N ILE A 150 7.97 -11.01 4.79
CA ILE A 150 8.77 -12.24 4.65
C ILE A 150 10.15 -11.92 4.09
N TYR A 151 10.22 -11.03 3.10
CA TYR A 151 11.45 -10.67 2.39
C TYR A 151 12.21 -9.48 2.97
N ASP A 152 11.76 -8.94 4.12
CA ASP A 152 12.29 -7.73 4.75
C ASP A 152 12.40 -6.55 3.76
N LEU A 153 11.29 -6.28 3.07
CA LEU A 153 11.11 -5.21 2.11
C LEU A 153 10.14 -4.14 2.65
N PRO A 154 10.19 -2.90 2.12
CA PRO A 154 9.25 -1.85 2.48
C PRO A 154 7.80 -2.28 2.23
N ARG A 155 6.91 -1.96 3.18
CA ARG A 155 5.47 -2.20 3.06
C ARG A 155 4.77 -1.04 2.35
N LEU A 156 3.68 -1.36 1.65
CA LEU A 156 2.73 -0.40 1.11
C LEU A 156 2.01 0.32 2.25
N LYS A 157 1.97 1.66 2.18
CA LYS A 157 1.40 2.52 3.23
C LYS A 157 -0.09 2.75 3.05
#